data_AF-A0AA86XB83-F1
#
_entry.id   AF-A0AA86XB83-F1
#
_cell.length_a   1.000
_cell.length_b   1.000
_cell.length_c   1.000
_cell.angle_alpha   90.00
_cell.angle_beta   90.00
_cell.angle_gamma   90.00
#
_symmetry.space_group_name_H-M   'P 1'
#
loop_
_entity.id
_entity.type
_entity.pdbx_description
1 polymer ?
#
loop_
_entity_poly.entity_id
_entity_poly.type
_entity_poly.pdbx_seq_one_letter_code
_entity_poly.pdbx_strand_id
1 'polypeptide(L)'
;MGNEQTISEPLRSSGEKGVHSKIDWINEAESKLVSALILREAAKEKSLELKQITSSRRASSQDVFNLLQPRESANKSSFLLLGYAIELLLKSGVVSLLIYAPKHLLERKVQNYSHNLLRISDDLHIKLNKAERGLLTKLSSFIVNETRYPVTVNSIQEYCEKTNKITAQLSSEKLFELGVGIYENIKSVIQDIDGTEQNPKLYNKVDIDSDGYVTFRVGGSLPPILIIKYSGNQVTFGKNNLSDLKLLIEHNYTNCIQSHLMLKSWDYADIYLVCEKKGLTKLSR
;
A
#
# COMPACT_ATOMS: atom_id res chain seq x y z
N MET A 1 -20.00 -23.76 -25.20
CA MET A 1 -20.65 -24.07 -23.91
C MET A 1 -20.04 -23.16 -22.87
N GLY A 2 -20.88 -22.39 -22.18
CA GLY A 2 -20.53 -21.13 -21.56
C GLY A 2 -19.55 -21.24 -20.40
N ASN A 3 -18.57 -20.34 -20.37
CA ASN A 3 -17.94 -19.95 -19.13
C ASN A 3 -19.02 -19.25 -18.30
N GLU A 4 -19.52 -19.91 -17.27
CA GLU A 4 -20.15 -19.24 -16.15
C GLU A 4 -19.16 -18.18 -15.67
N GLN A 5 -19.43 -16.91 -15.98
CA GLN A 5 -18.80 -15.80 -15.29
C GLN A 5 -19.28 -15.91 -13.84
N THR A 6 -18.48 -16.59 -13.03
CA THR A 6 -18.69 -16.66 -11.59
C THR A 6 -18.72 -15.21 -11.13
N ILE A 7 -19.88 -14.76 -10.67
CA ILE A 7 -20.06 -13.45 -10.05
C ILE A 7 -19.12 -13.46 -8.84
N SER A 8 -17.94 -12.87 -9.00
CA SER A 8 -16.93 -12.83 -7.96
C SER A 8 -17.54 -12.13 -6.75
N GLU A 9 -17.53 -12.82 -5.60
CA GLU A 9 -18.12 -12.30 -4.38
C GLU A 9 -17.57 -10.89 -4.07
N PRO A 10 -18.44 -9.95 -3.68
CA PRO A 10 -18.01 -8.62 -3.29
C PRO A 10 -17.23 -8.70 -1.97
N LEU A 11 -16.22 -7.85 -1.85
CA LEU A 11 -15.47 -7.66 -0.61
C LEU A 11 -16.39 -7.12 0.49
N ARG A 12 -16.44 -7.80 1.63
CA ARG A 12 -17.25 -7.38 2.78
C ARG A 12 -16.42 -6.48 3.70
N SER A 13 -17.11 -5.62 4.45
CA SER A 13 -16.48 -4.77 5.46
C SER A 13 -16.02 -5.53 6.71
N SER A 14 -16.59 -6.71 6.95
CA SER A 14 -16.30 -7.55 8.12
C SER A 14 -16.44 -9.03 7.78
N GLY A 15 -15.81 -9.89 8.60
CA GLY A 15 -15.86 -11.35 8.44
C GLY A 15 -14.93 -11.92 7.36
N GLU A 16 -14.23 -11.08 6.60
CA GLU A 16 -13.20 -11.52 5.65
C GLU A 16 -11.97 -12.11 6.36
N LYS A 17 -11.19 -12.90 5.62
CA LYS A 17 -9.97 -13.56 6.09
C LYS A 17 -8.86 -13.45 5.04
N GLY A 18 -7.61 -13.56 5.49
CA GLY A 18 -6.43 -13.56 4.62
C GLY A 18 -6.28 -12.25 3.85
N VAL A 19 -5.97 -12.33 2.56
CA VAL A 19 -5.71 -11.15 1.70
C VAL A 19 -6.90 -10.20 1.55
N HIS A 20 -8.11 -10.63 1.91
CA HIS A 20 -9.32 -9.81 1.89
C HIS A 20 -9.62 -9.18 3.27
N SER A 21 -8.87 -9.52 4.32
CA SER A 21 -9.03 -8.99 5.68
C SER A 21 -8.06 -7.86 5.96
N LYS A 22 -8.56 -6.64 6.16
CA LYS A 22 -7.75 -5.49 6.59
C LYS A 22 -6.94 -5.80 7.86
N ILE A 23 -7.57 -6.43 8.84
CA ILE A 23 -6.95 -6.73 10.14
C ILE A 23 -5.78 -7.69 9.97
N ASP A 24 -5.90 -8.69 9.10
CA ASP A 24 -4.82 -9.66 8.87
C ASP A 24 -3.60 -8.97 8.24
N TRP A 25 -3.80 -8.02 7.32
CA TRP A 25 -2.71 -7.19 6.78
C TRP A 25 -2.05 -6.33 7.86
N ILE A 26 -2.82 -5.71 8.76
CA ILE A 26 -2.30 -4.88 9.85
C ILE A 26 -1.47 -5.73 10.81
N ASN A 27 -1.98 -6.88 11.23
CA ASN A 27 -1.26 -7.79 12.13
C ASN A 27 0.06 -8.26 11.53
N GLU A 28 0.07 -8.61 10.24
CA GLU A 28 1.30 -8.99 9.55
C GLU A 28 2.28 -7.81 9.45
N ALA A 29 1.78 -6.59 9.16
CA ALA A 29 2.59 -5.37 9.13
C ALA A 29 3.29 -5.11 10.48
N GLU A 30 2.54 -5.22 11.57
CA GLU A 30 3.06 -5.04 12.93
C GLU A 30 4.13 -6.08 13.27
N SER A 31 3.91 -7.35 12.90
CA SER A 31 4.91 -8.41 13.07
C SER A 31 6.22 -8.10 12.33
N LYS A 32 6.15 -7.58 11.10
CA LYS A 32 7.33 -7.16 10.34
C LYS A 32 8.03 -5.96 10.97
N LEU A 33 7.28 -4.98 11.50
CA LEU A 33 7.88 -3.85 12.21
C LEU A 33 8.64 -4.31 13.46
N VAL A 34 8.02 -5.15 14.30
CA VAL A 34 8.68 -5.70 15.50
C VAL A 34 9.99 -6.40 15.13
N SER A 35 9.95 -7.24 14.09
CA SER A 35 11.15 -7.94 13.60
C SER A 35 12.21 -6.96 13.10
N ALA A 36 11.82 -5.90 12.39
CA ALA A 36 12.72 -4.85 11.93
C ALA A 36 13.41 -4.13 13.10
N LEU A 37 12.67 -3.80 14.16
CA LEU A 37 13.17 -3.14 15.37
C LEU A 37 14.17 -4.02 16.12
N ILE A 38 13.88 -5.31 16.31
CA ILE A 38 14.78 -6.27 16.97
C ILE A 38 16.11 -6.36 16.22
N LEU A 39 16.06 -6.53 14.89
CA LEU A 39 17.27 -6.58 14.06
C LEU A 39 18.03 -5.26 14.10
N ARG A 40 17.32 -4.14 14.22
CA ARG A 40 17.97 -2.84 14.34
C ARG A 40 18.77 -2.73 15.63
N GLU A 41 18.20 -3.19 16.74
CA GLU A 41 18.89 -3.20 18.03
C GLU A 41 20.11 -4.12 18.01
N ALA A 42 19.98 -5.33 17.44
CA ALA A 42 21.12 -6.23 17.26
C ALA A 42 22.26 -5.58 16.44
N ALA A 43 21.93 -4.79 15.41
CA ALA A 43 22.92 -4.05 14.65
C ALA A 43 23.61 -2.94 15.48
N LYS A 44 22.87 -2.28 16.38
CA LYS A 44 23.43 -1.28 17.30
C LYS A 44 24.38 -1.92 18.31
N GLU A 45 24.00 -3.04 18.91
CA GLU A 45 24.85 -3.83 19.81
C GLU A 45 26.17 -4.20 19.14
N LYS A 46 26.12 -4.77 17.93
CA LYS A 46 27.33 -5.12 17.17
C LYS A 46 28.16 -3.91 16.76
N SER A 47 27.53 -2.75 16.56
CA SER A 47 28.24 -1.50 16.33
C SER A 47 29.00 -1.01 17.57
N LEU A 48 28.45 -1.23 18.77
CA LEU A 48 29.11 -0.89 20.04
C LEU A 48 30.28 -1.83 20.32
N GLU A 49 30.10 -3.14 20.15
CA GLU A 49 31.17 -4.14 20.26
C GLU A 49 32.32 -3.82 19.31
N LEU A 50 32.02 -3.48 18.05
CA LEU A 50 33.03 -3.13 17.06
C LEU A 50 33.83 -1.87 17.47
N LYS A 51 33.18 -0.86 18.04
CA LYS A 51 33.84 0.35 18.56
C LYS A 51 34.76 0.04 19.75
N GLN A 52 34.38 -0.89 20.62
CA GLN A 52 35.19 -1.29 21.77
C GLN A 52 36.47 -2.01 21.33
N ILE A 53 36.36 -3.00 20.42
CA ILE A 53 37.55 -3.74 19.98
C ILE A 53 38.51 -2.87 19.16
N THR A 54 37.99 -1.96 18.33
CA THR A 54 38.82 -1.06 17.51
C THR A 54 39.53 0.01 18.35
N SER A 55 38.92 0.49 19.43
CA SER A 55 39.57 1.42 20.36
C SER A 55 40.68 0.77 21.19
N SER A 56 40.59 -0.54 21.47
CA SER A 56 41.59 -1.29 22.25
C SER A 56 42.92 -1.57 21.52
N ARG A 57 43.04 -1.23 20.22
CA ARG A 57 44.22 -1.49 19.35
C ARG A 57 44.73 -2.95 19.33
N ARG A 58 43.94 -3.92 19.78
CA ARG A 58 44.28 -5.36 19.82
C ARG A 58 43.39 -6.24 18.94
N ALA A 59 42.46 -5.66 18.19
CA ALA A 59 41.55 -6.43 17.34
C ALA A 59 42.29 -7.02 16.12
N SER A 60 42.16 -8.33 15.92
CA SER A 60 42.57 -8.96 14.67
C SER A 60 41.59 -8.61 13.55
N SER A 61 42.01 -8.75 12.29
CA SER A 61 41.11 -8.60 11.14
C SER A 61 39.93 -9.58 11.19
N GLN A 62 40.13 -10.76 11.79
CA GLN A 62 39.07 -11.76 11.96
C GLN A 62 38.02 -11.31 12.98
N ASP A 63 38.45 -10.70 14.09
CA ASP A 63 37.52 -10.17 15.11
C ASP A 63 36.65 -9.05 14.53
N VAL A 64 37.25 -8.19 13.71
CA VAL A 64 36.53 -7.12 13.00
C VAL A 64 35.51 -7.72 12.03
N PHE A 65 35.89 -8.71 11.23
CA PHE A 65 35.00 -9.34 10.26
C PHE A 65 33.82 -10.05 10.91
N ASN A 66 34.07 -10.76 12.01
CA ASN A 66 33.06 -11.49 12.79
C ASN A 66 31.97 -10.57 13.37
N LEU A 67 32.26 -9.29 13.58
CA LEU A 67 31.28 -8.30 14.05
C LEU A 67 30.67 -7.49 12.90
N LEU A 68 31.45 -7.22 11.85
CA LEU A 68 31.03 -6.43 10.71
C LEU A 68 29.90 -7.12 9.92
N GLN A 69 30.07 -8.42 9.63
CA GLN A 69 29.09 -9.16 8.82
C GLN A 69 27.72 -9.27 9.50
N PRO A 70 27.60 -9.67 10.79
CA PRO A 70 26.31 -9.67 11.48
C PRO A 70 25.66 -8.29 11.55
N ARG A 71 26.44 -7.24 11.80
CA ARG A 71 25.96 -5.86 11.82
C ARG A 71 25.34 -5.45 10.49
N GLU A 72 26.07 -5.68 9.39
CA GLU A 72 25.59 -5.32 8.05
C GLU A 72 24.37 -6.13 7.65
N SER A 73 24.36 -7.44 7.96
CA SER A 73 23.20 -8.31 7.74
C SER A 73 21.96 -7.83 8.51
N ALA A 74 22.12 -7.46 9.78
CA ALA A 74 21.03 -6.97 10.62
C ALA A 74 20.50 -5.60 10.16
N ASN A 75 21.39 -4.67 9.78
CA ASN A 75 21.01 -3.39 9.17
C ASN A 75 20.23 -3.59 7.85
N LYS A 76 20.70 -4.50 7.01
CA LYS A 76 20.07 -4.79 5.72
C LYS A 76 18.67 -5.41 5.90
N SER A 77 18.59 -6.41 6.77
CA SER A 77 17.35 -7.15 7.03
C SER A 77 16.31 -6.29 7.74
N SER A 78 16.72 -5.43 8.68
CA SER A 78 15.82 -4.48 9.34
C SER A 78 15.16 -3.51 8.35
N PHE A 79 15.91 -2.93 7.41
CA PHE A 79 15.34 -2.05 6.38
C PHE A 79 14.39 -2.78 5.42
N LEU A 80 14.72 -4.02 5.03
CA LEU A 80 13.84 -4.85 4.20
C LEU A 80 12.49 -5.11 4.91
N LEU A 81 12.54 -5.51 6.17
CA LEU A 81 11.34 -5.79 6.97
C LEU A 81 10.54 -4.52 7.26
N LEU A 82 11.19 -3.39 7.49
CA LEU A 82 10.51 -2.10 7.62
C LEU A 82 9.79 -1.71 6.31
N GLY A 83 10.43 -1.93 5.16
CA GLY A 83 9.81 -1.76 3.85
C GLY A 83 8.56 -2.63 3.69
N TYR A 84 8.64 -3.92 4.03
CA TYR A 84 7.48 -4.81 4.01
C TYR A 84 6.40 -4.39 5.00
N ALA A 85 6.75 -3.97 6.22
CA ALA A 85 5.78 -3.50 7.20
C ALA A 85 4.94 -2.34 6.63
N ILE A 86 5.60 -1.35 6.03
CA ILE A 86 4.93 -0.22 5.36
C ILE A 86 4.08 -0.70 4.18
N GLU A 87 4.59 -1.61 3.34
CA GLU A 87 3.85 -2.16 2.21
C GLU A 87 2.54 -2.84 2.62
N LEU A 88 2.60 -3.71 3.62
CA LEU A 88 1.48 -4.47 4.14
C LEU A 88 0.43 -3.52 4.74
N LEU A 89 0.88 -2.52 5.50
CA LEU A 89 0.01 -1.52 6.10
C LEU A 89 -0.69 -0.67 5.03
N LEU A 90 0.03 -0.22 4.01
CA LEU A 90 -0.55 0.48 2.86
C LEU A 90 -1.58 -0.39 2.13
N LYS A 91 -1.28 -1.68 1.89
CA LYS A 91 -2.22 -2.62 1.26
C LYS A 91 -3.48 -2.84 2.11
N SER A 92 -3.39 -2.78 3.43
CA SER A 92 -4.56 -2.81 4.31
C SER A 92 -5.53 -1.63 4.06
N GLY A 93 -5.00 -0.44 3.76
CA GLY A 93 -5.81 0.71 3.38
C GLY A 93 -6.57 0.48 2.07
N VAL A 94 -5.93 -0.17 1.09
CA VAL A 94 -6.56 -0.51 -0.20
C VAL A 94 -7.73 -1.49 0.00
N VAL A 95 -7.66 -2.41 0.97
CA VAL A 95 -8.80 -3.27 1.33
C VAL A 95 -10.00 -2.41 1.75
N SER A 96 -9.80 -1.41 2.61
CA SER A 96 -10.87 -0.48 3.01
C SER A 96 -11.43 0.34 1.84
N LEU A 97 -10.61 0.67 0.83
CA LEU A 97 -11.07 1.41 -0.35
C LEU A 97 -12.05 0.61 -1.20
N LEU A 98 -11.86 -0.70 -1.28
CA LEU A 98 -12.51 -1.57 -2.26
C LEU A 98 -13.67 -2.38 -1.68
N ILE A 99 -14.20 -1.98 -0.52
CA ILE A 99 -15.41 -2.60 0.05
C ILE A 99 -16.54 -2.56 -0.99
N TYR A 100 -17.26 -3.68 -1.11
CA TYR A 100 -18.27 -3.99 -2.12
C TYR A 100 -17.80 -4.12 -3.58
N ALA A 101 -16.53 -3.85 -3.88
CA ALA A 101 -15.98 -4.24 -5.17
C ALA A 101 -15.76 -5.77 -5.19
N PRO A 102 -15.87 -6.43 -6.36
CA PRO A 102 -15.49 -7.82 -6.52
C PRO A 102 -14.06 -8.10 -6.03
N LYS A 103 -13.87 -9.19 -5.27
CA LYS A 103 -12.58 -9.57 -4.65
C LYS A 103 -11.40 -9.61 -5.63
N HIS A 104 -11.61 -10.10 -6.85
CA HIS A 104 -10.57 -10.16 -7.86
C HIS A 104 -10.01 -8.77 -8.25
N LEU A 105 -10.77 -7.68 -8.08
CA LEU A 105 -10.29 -6.33 -8.34
C LEU A 105 -9.29 -5.87 -7.28
N LEU A 106 -9.51 -6.24 -6.01
CA LEU A 106 -8.54 -6.01 -4.94
C LEU A 106 -7.24 -6.75 -5.23
N GLU A 107 -7.33 -8.04 -5.56
CA GLU A 107 -6.15 -8.86 -5.88
C GLU A 107 -5.34 -8.28 -7.03
N ARG A 108 -6.00 -7.91 -8.14
CA ARG A 108 -5.32 -7.27 -9.28
C ARG A 108 -4.76 -5.89 -8.91
N LYS A 109 -5.47 -5.08 -8.13
CA LYS A 109 -4.98 -3.76 -7.72
C LYS A 109 -3.73 -3.91 -6.85
N VAL A 110 -3.73 -4.83 -5.89
CA VAL A 110 -2.58 -5.18 -5.04
C VAL A 110 -1.41 -5.70 -5.86
N GLN A 111 -1.65 -6.58 -6.84
CA GLN A 111 -0.62 -7.06 -7.78
C GLN A 111 -0.03 -5.93 -8.62
N ASN A 112 -0.87 -5.03 -9.15
CA ASN A 112 -0.46 -3.91 -9.99
C ASN A 112 0.38 -2.87 -9.24
N TYR A 113 0.21 -2.75 -7.91
CA TYR A 113 1.12 -1.94 -7.11
C TYR A 113 2.51 -2.57 -7.00
N SER A 114 2.59 -3.91 -7.05
CA SER A 114 3.81 -4.66 -6.72
C SER A 114 4.37 -4.13 -5.39
N HIS A 115 5.57 -3.55 -5.40
CA HIS A 115 6.24 -2.94 -4.26
C HIS A 115 6.33 -1.40 -4.35
N ASN A 116 5.54 -0.74 -5.20
CA ASN A 116 5.57 0.72 -5.37
C ASN A 116 4.80 1.42 -4.23
N LEU A 117 5.49 1.68 -3.13
CA LEU A 117 4.92 2.24 -1.89
C LEU A 117 4.37 3.65 -2.09
N LEU A 118 5.05 4.45 -2.91
CA LEU A 118 4.65 5.82 -3.20
C LEU A 118 3.31 5.88 -3.94
N ARG A 119 3.14 5.00 -4.93
CA ARG A 119 1.88 4.90 -5.68
C ARG A 119 0.71 4.49 -4.79
N ILE A 120 0.92 3.54 -3.87
CA ILE A 120 -0.15 3.15 -2.93
C ILE A 120 -0.48 4.32 -1.99
N SER A 121 0.54 5.01 -1.48
CA SER A 121 0.37 6.17 -0.59
C SER A 121 -0.40 7.31 -1.27
N ASP A 122 -0.10 7.57 -2.55
CA ASP A 122 -0.79 8.58 -3.36
C ASP A 122 -2.25 8.20 -3.61
N ASP A 123 -2.54 6.92 -3.94
CA ASP A 123 -3.93 6.44 -4.11
C ASP A 123 -4.73 6.48 -2.78
N LEU A 124 -4.05 6.40 -1.63
CA LEU A 124 -4.62 6.57 -0.29
C LEU A 124 -4.62 8.02 0.22
N HIS A 125 -4.19 8.99 -0.60
CA HIS A 125 -4.10 10.41 -0.24
C HIS A 125 -3.28 10.69 1.04
N ILE A 126 -2.28 9.86 1.30
CA ILE A 126 -1.40 10.04 2.46
C ILE A 126 -0.46 11.21 2.17
N LYS A 127 -0.54 12.24 3.01
CA LYS A 127 0.32 13.42 2.89
C LYS A 127 1.72 13.07 3.35
N LEU A 128 2.66 13.10 2.41
CA LEU A 128 4.07 12.81 2.63
C LEU A 128 4.93 14.00 2.20
N ASN A 129 5.87 14.40 3.05
CA ASN A 129 6.87 15.40 2.73
C ASN A 129 7.95 14.85 1.77
N LYS A 130 8.80 15.73 1.24
CA LYS A 130 9.83 15.35 0.25
C LYS A 130 10.79 14.27 0.75
N ALA A 131 11.17 14.31 2.03
CA ALA A 131 12.07 13.32 2.61
C ALA A 131 11.40 11.94 2.72
N GLU A 132 10.15 11.91 3.15
CA GLU A 132 9.35 10.68 3.27
C GLU A 132 9.10 10.03 1.91
N ARG A 133 8.69 10.82 0.90
CA ARG A 133 8.54 10.33 -0.49
C ARG A 133 9.86 9.76 -1.03
N GLY A 134 10.98 10.43 -0.74
CA GLY A 134 12.32 9.98 -1.10
C GLY A 134 12.70 8.66 -0.41
N LEU A 135 12.34 8.48 0.87
CA LEU A 135 12.59 7.24 1.58
C LEU A 135 11.71 6.09 1.08
N LEU A 136 10.41 6.31 0.85
CA LEU A 136 9.52 5.30 0.29
C LEU A 136 10.01 4.79 -1.06
N THR A 137 10.50 5.68 -1.92
CA THR A 137 11.09 5.30 -3.21
C THR A 137 12.30 4.37 -3.03
N LYS A 138 13.16 4.66 -2.05
CA LYS A 138 14.31 3.79 -1.73
C LYS A 138 13.87 2.45 -1.16
N LEU A 139 12.91 2.44 -0.24
CA LEU A 139 12.36 1.22 0.34
C LEU A 139 11.73 0.31 -0.72
N SER A 140 10.98 0.88 -1.67
CA SER A 140 10.49 0.16 -2.86
C SER A 140 11.61 -0.54 -3.62
N SER A 141 12.72 0.16 -3.85
CA SER A 141 13.90 -0.43 -4.51
C SER A 141 14.47 -1.56 -3.66
N PHE A 142 14.71 -1.30 -2.37
CA PHE A 142 15.31 -2.23 -1.43
C PHE A 142 14.55 -3.55 -1.35
N ILE A 143 13.22 -3.49 -1.31
CA ILE A 143 12.35 -4.66 -1.33
C ILE A 143 12.54 -5.49 -2.60
N VAL A 144 12.81 -4.87 -3.75
CA VAL A 144 12.93 -5.54 -5.04
C VAL A 144 14.36 -6.05 -5.29
N ASN A 145 15.37 -5.24 -5.01
CA ASN A 145 16.71 -5.49 -5.53
C ASN A 145 17.78 -5.41 -4.44
N GLU A 146 18.06 -4.21 -3.92
CA GLU A 146 19.31 -3.91 -3.21
C GLU A 146 19.46 -4.69 -1.90
N THR A 147 18.35 -5.19 -1.33
CA THR A 147 18.42 -6.03 -0.13
C THR A 147 18.32 -7.53 -0.41
N ARG A 148 17.85 -7.94 -1.59
CA ARG A 148 17.61 -9.35 -1.94
C ARG A 148 18.70 -9.97 -2.82
N TYR A 149 19.29 -9.17 -3.70
CA TYR A 149 20.27 -9.64 -4.68
C TYR A 149 21.62 -8.93 -4.50
N PRO A 150 22.74 -9.58 -4.86
CA PRO A 150 24.02 -8.89 -5.02
C PRO A 150 23.90 -7.74 -6.02
N VAL A 151 24.73 -6.70 -5.85
CA VAL A 151 24.74 -5.56 -6.77
C VAL A 151 25.22 -5.98 -8.17
N THR A 152 24.47 -5.58 -9.21
CA THR A 152 24.89 -5.74 -10.60
C THR A 152 25.83 -4.61 -11.00
N VAL A 153 27.01 -4.95 -11.50
CA VAL A 153 28.11 -4.01 -11.78
C VAL A 153 28.98 -4.50 -12.93
N ASN A 154 29.59 -3.57 -13.64
CA ASN A 154 30.47 -3.83 -14.78
C ASN A 154 31.95 -3.65 -14.45
N SER A 155 32.28 -3.18 -13.23
CA SER A 155 33.67 -3.01 -12.77
C SER A 155 33.80 -3.12 -11.24
N ILE A 156 35.02 -3.34 -10.77
CA ILE A 156 35.35 -3.38 -9.33
C ILE A 156 35.12 -2.01 -8.67
N GLN A 157 35.44 -0.92 -9.36
CA GLN A 157 35.21 0.43 -8.83
C GLN A 157 33.71 0.67 -8.60
N GLU A 158 32.88 0.31 -9.59
CA GLU A 158 31.42 0.41 -9.49
C GLU A 158 30.87 -0.49 -8.37
N TYR A 159 31.43 -1.69 -8.20
CA TYR A 159 31.10 -2.60 -7.09
C TYR A 159 31.29 -1.92 -5.73
N CYS A 160 32.48 -1.38 -5.50
CA CYS A 160 32.83 -0.73 -4.23
C CYS A 160 31.94 0.49 -3.98
N GLU A 161 31.75 1.35 -4.98
CA GLU A 161 30.93 2.55 -4.86
C GLU A 161 29.46 2.24 -4.56
N LYS A 162 28.84 1.31 -5.30
CA LYS A 162 27.44 0.92 -5.06
C LYS A 162 27.27 0.27 -3.70
N THR A 163 28.15 -0.67 -3.35
CA THR A 163 28.08 -1.38 -2.06
C THR A 163 28.22 -0.40 -0.90
N ASN A 164 29.24 0.48 -0.92
CA ASN A 164 29.44 1.48 0.13
C ASN A 164 28.25 2.43 0.25
N LYS A 165 27.69 2.88 -0.88
CA LYS A 165 26.50 3.74 -0.88
C LYS A 165 25.29 3.06 -0.25
N ILE A 166 25.02 1.80 -0.61
CA ILE A 166 23.90 1.03 -0.06
C ILE A 166 24.13 0.78 1.43
N THR A 167 25.31 0.29 1.83
CA THR A 167 25.65 0.03 3.23
C THR A 167 25.56 1.28 4.09
N ALA A 168 26.01 2.44 3.59
CA ALA A 168 25.90 3.72 4.30
C ALA A 168 24.43 4.12 4.53
N GLN A 169 23.55 3.89 3.55
CA GLN A 169 22.13 4.15 3.69
C GLN A 169 21.47 3.20 4.70
N LEU A 170 21.74 1.90 4.59
CA LEU A 170 21.18 0.87 5.47
C LEU A 170 21.70 0.98 6.91
N SER A 171 22.88 1.56 7.11
CA SER A 171 23.44 1.79 8.44
C SER A 171 22.99 3.11 9.07
N SER A 172 22.20 3.93 8.36
CA SER A 172 21.78 5.24 8.86
C SER A 172 20.63 5.13 9.84
N GLU A 173 20.85 5.52 11.11
CA GLU A 173 19.80 5.53 12.14
C GLU A 173 18.69 6.51 11.81
N LYS A 174 19.07 7.73 11.41
CA LYS A 174 18.13 8.76 10.99
C LYS A 174 17.16 8.29 9.89
N LEU A 175 17.65 7.53 8.90
CA LEU A 175 16.77 7.01 7.84
C LEU A 175 15.86 5.90 8.34
N PHE A 176 16.34 5.07 9.27
CA PHE A 176 15.54 4.01 9.85
C PHE A 176 14.42 4.57 10.73
N GLU A 177 14.75 5.51 11.62
CA GLU A 177 13.79 6.24 12.45
C GLU A 177 12.77 7.02 11.61
N LEU A 178 13.21 7.65 10.51
CA LEU A 178 12.28 8.27 9.55
C LEU A 178 11.30 7.23 8.97
N GLY A 179 11.78 6.03 8.63
CA GLY A 179 10.92 4.96 8.14
C GLY A 179 9.91 4.46 9.19
N VAL A 180 10.32 4.36 10.45
CA VAL A 180 9.40 4.08 11.58
C VAL A 180 8.37 5.20 11.72
N GLY A 181 8.78 6.47 11.64
CA GLY A 181 7.86 7.61 11.67
C GLY A 181 6.84 7.58 10.52
N ILE A 182 7.27 7.21 9.31
CA ILE A 182 6.37 7.00 8.17
C ILE A 182 5.36 5.89 8.47
N TYR A 183 5.81 4.76 9.02
CA TYR A 183 4.92 3.65 9.40
C TYR A 183 3.83 4.13 10.37
N GLU A 184 4.20 4.83 11.44
CA GLU A 184 3.25 5.31 12.44
C GLU A 184 2.26 6.34 11.86
N ASN A 185 2.73 7.25 11.01
CA ASN A 185 1.87 8.20 10.31
C ASN A 185 0.86 7.47 9.40
N ILE A 186 1.32 6.50 8.61
CA ILE A 186 0.44 5.67 7.78
C ILE A 186 -0.56 4.92 8.67
N LYS A 187 -0.11 4.35 9.79
CA LYS A 187 -0.97 3.58 10.72
C LYS A 187 -2.10 4.43 11.26
N SER A 188 -1.80 5.66 11.68
CA SER A 188 -2.81 6.64 12.11
C SER A 188 -3.84 6.91 11.00
N VAL A 189 -3.40 7.14 9.76
CA VAL A 189 -4.31 7.34 8.63
C VAL A 189 -5.17 6.08 8.37
N ILE A 190 -4.58 4.89 8.41
CA ILE A 190 -5.30 3.62 8.20
C ILE A 190 -6.37 3.38 9.28
N GLN A 191 -6.11 3.79 10.52
CA GLN A 191 -7.09 3.69 11.61
C GLN A 191 -8.30 4.59 11.33
N ASP A 192 -8.07 5.83 10.90
CA ASP A 192 -9.13 6.80 10.61
C ASP A 192 -9.90 6.47 9.32
N ILE A 193 -9.30 5.69 8.42
CA ILE A 193 -9.88 5.33 7.12
C ILE A 193 -11.23 4.63 7.24
N ASP A 194 -11.51 3.94 8.33
CA ASP A 194 -12.81 3.28 8.52
C ASP A 194 -13.88 4.15 9.18
N GLY A 195 -13.58 5.44 9.36
CA GLY A 195 -14.48 6.39 9.98
C GLY A 195 -14.03 6.72 11.40
N THR A 196 -14.22 7.97 11.78
CA THR A 196 -14.15 8.43 13.17
C THR A 196 -15.54 8.91 13.60
N GLU A 197 -15.73 9.20 14.89
CA GLU A 197 -16.99 9.79 15.38
C GLU A 197 -17.34 11.10 14.65
N GLN A 198 -16.33 11.90 14.32
CA GLN A 198 -16.50 13.19 13.64
C GLN A 198 -16.55 13.07 12.10
N ASN A 199 -16.11 11.94 11.53
CA ASN A 199 -16.09 11.69 10.10
C ASN A 199 -16.46 10.22 9.78
N PRO A 200 -17.74 9.84 9.91
CA PRO A 200 -18.17 8.47 9.76
C PRO A 200 -17.98 7.98 8.32
N LYS A 201 -17.59 6.72 8.16
CA LYS A 201 -17.51 6.07 6.85
C LYS A 201 -18.89 5.55 6.43
N LEU A 202 -19.32 5.93 5.24
CA LEU A 202 -20.54 5.45 4.60
C LEU A 202 -20.18 4.82 3.26
N TYR A 203 -20.81 3.70 2.94
CA TYR A 203 -20.58 2.98 1.70
C TYR A 203 -21.83 2.24 1.26
N ASN A 204 -22.03 2.09 -0.04
CA ASN A 204 -23.12 1.31 -0.60
C ASN A 204 -22.78 0.80 -2.00
N LYS A 205 -23.64 -0.07 -2.52
CA LYS A 205 -23.61 -0.57 -3.90
C LYS A 205 -24.98 -0.36 -4.54
N VAL A 206 -24.97 0.11 -5.77
CA VAL A 206 -26.14 0.20 -6.66
C VAL A 206 -25.89 -0.73 -7.83
N ASP A 207 -26.71 -1.76 -7.97
CA ASP A 207 -26.67 -2.66 -9.13
C ASP A 207 -27.42 -2.03 -10.31
N ILE A 208 -26.86 -2.20 -11.51
CA ILE A 208 -27.37 -1.65 -12.78
C ILE A 208 -27.55 -2.79 -13.76
N ASP A 209 -28.77 -2.98 -14.23
CA ASP A 209 -29.16 -4.11 -15.06
C ASP A 209 -28.73 -5.45 -14.41
N SER A 210 -28.22 -6.40 -15.20
CA SER A 210 -27.79 -7.72 -14.72
C SER A 210 -26.31 -7.80 -14.32
N ASP A 211 -25.46 -6.91 -14.81
CA ASP A 211 -23.99 -7.05 -14.72
C ASP A 211 -23.22 -5.74 -14.42
N GLY A 212 -23.90 -4.59 -14.41
CA GLY A 212 -23.34 -3.30 -14.06
C GLY A 212 -23.49 -2.98 -12.58
N TYR A 213 -22.66 -2.09 -12.06
CA TYR A 213 -22.81 -1.57 -10.71
C TYR A 213 -22.06 -0.25 -10.50
N VAL A 214 -22.45 0.47 -9.46
CA VAL A 214 -21.68 1.55 -8.84
C VAL A 214 -21.52 1.24 -7.37
N THR A 215 -20.27 1.13 -6.89
CA THR A 215 -20.00 1.21 -5.45
C THR A 215 -19.57 2.63 -5.12
N PHE A 216 -19.98 3.10 -3.95
CA PHE A 216 -19.51 4.37 -3.44
C PHE A 216 -19.03 4.23 -1.99
N ARG A 217 -18.06 5.07 -1.64
CA ARG A 217 -17.54 5.22 -0.29
C ARG A 217 -17.29 6.70 -0.01
N VAL A 218 -17.77 7.20 1.12
CA VAL A 218 -17.61 8.59 1.60
C VAL A 218 -17.18 8.57 3.07
N GLY A 219 -16.39 9.57 3.48
CA GLY A 219 -15.97 9.76 4.87
C GLY A 219 -14.75 8.92 5.23
N GLY A 220 -14.46 8.79 6.53
CA GLY A 220 -13.27 8.08 7.04
C GLY A 220 -11.99 8.60 6.40
N SER A 221 -11.70 9.88 6.60
CA SER A 221 -10.47 10.63 6.22
C SER A 221 -10.00 10.57 4.75
N LEU A 222 -10.74 9.89 3.86
CA LEU A 222 -10.46 9.79 2.44
C LEU A 222 -11.44 10.63 1.61
N PRO A 223 -11.01 11.08 0.41
CA PRO A 223 -11.97 11.62 -0.54
C PRO A 223 -13.01 10.56 -0.90
N PRO A 224 -14.21 10.99 -1.34
CA PRO A 224 -15.19 10.05 -1.87
C PRO A 224 -14.62 9.24 -3.01
N ILE A 225 -14.99 7.97 -3.08
CA ILE A 225 -14.57 7.06 -4.13
C ILE A 225 -15.81 6.46 -4.78
N LEU A 226 -15.79 6.42 -6.11
CA LEU A 226 -16.78 5.73 -6.92
C LEU A 226 -16.07 4.65 -7.74
N ILE A 227 -16.59 3.43 -7.70
CA ILE A 227 -16.14 2.33 -8.57
C ILE A 227 -17.29 1.94 -9.46
N ILE A 228 -17.08 2.07 -10.77
CA ILE A 228 -18.13 1.96 -11.78
C ILE A 228 -17.80 0.80 -12.72
N LYS A 229 -18.74 -0.13 -12.83
CA LYS A 229 -18.80 -1.11 -13.93
C LYS A 229 -20.04 -0.79 -14.75
N TYR A 230 -19.85 -0.37 -16.00
CA TYR A 230 -20.97 -0.22 -16.93
C TYR A 230 -21.55 -1.59 -17.26
N SER A 231 -22.88 -1.67 -17.36
CA SER A 231 -23.57 -2.88 -17.80
C SER A 231 -23.35 -3.15 -19.29
N GLY A 232 -23.55 -4.41 -19.71
CA GLY A 232 -23.53 -4.78 -21.12
C GLY A 232 -24.54 -3.98 -21.95
N ASN A 233 -25.70 -3.66 -21.39
CA ASN A 233 -26.72 -2.82 -22.03
C ASN A 233 -26.20 -1.41 -22.24
N GLN A 234 -25.61 -0.78 -21.23
CA GLN A 234 -25.04 0.57 -21.35
C GLN A 234 -23.97 0.63 -22.44
N VAL A 235 -23.11 -0.38 -22.53
CA VAL A 235 -22.08 -0.45 -23.59
C VAL A 235 -22.72 -0.63 -24.96
N THR A 236 -23.71 -1.52 -25.09
CA THR A 236 -24.37 -1.82 -26.36
C THR A 236 -25.14 -0.61 -26.93
N PHE A 237 -25.78 0.16 -26.06
CA PHE A 237 -26.54 1.36 -26.45
C PHE A 237 -25.70 2.65 -26.44
N GLY A 238 -24.39 2.58 -26.23
CA GLY A 238 -23.50 3.75 -26.22
C GLY A 238 -23.74 4.74 -25.07
N LYS A 239 -24.33 4.27 -23.96
CA LYS A 239 -24.64 5.04 -22.74
C LYS A 239 -23.62 4.81 -21.61
N ASN A 240 -22.44 4.30 -21.94
CA ASN A 240 -21.37 3.99 -20.99
C ASN A 240 -20.49 5.22 -20.69
N ASN A 241 -21.13 6.34 -20.30
CA ASN A 241 -20.45 7.56 -19.87
C ASN A 241 -20.97 8.05 -18.51
N LEU A 242 -20.20 8.92 -17.87
CA LEU A 242 -20.49 9.38 -16.50
C LEU A 242 -21.77 10.20 -16.40
N SER A 243 -22.08 11.02 -17.41
CA SER A 243 -23.27 11.87 -17.40
C SER A 243 -24.55 11.05 -17.47
N ASP A 244 -24.62 10.10 -18.39
CA ASP A 244 -25.77 9.20 -18.53
C ASP A 244 -25.97 8.33 -17.28
N LEU A 245 -24.87 7.88 -16.67
CA LEU A 245 -24.90 7.12 -15.44
C LEU A 245 -25.38 7.96 -14.24
N LYS A 246 -24.90 9.21 -14.11
CA LYS A 246 -25.35 10.13 -13.05
C LYS A 246 -26.86 10.37 -13.18
N LEU A 247 -27.35 10.65 -14.39
CA LEU A 247 -28.78 10.80 -14.67
C LEU A 247 -29.57 9.53 -14.33
N LEU A 248 -29.07 8.34 -14.70
CA LEU A 248 -29.72 7.06 -14.36
C LEU A 248 -29.91 6.91 -12.85
N ILE A 249 -28.88 7.27 -12.07
CA ILE A 249 -28.91 7.21 -10.60
C ILE A 249 -29.89 8.24 -10.03
N GLU A 250 -29.87 9.48 -10.53
CA GLU A 250 -30.77 10.57 -10.11
C GLU A 250 -32.25 10.24 -10.32
N HIS A 251 -32.59 9.51 -11.38
CA HIS A 251 -33.99 9.20 -11.68
C HIS A 251 -34.50 7.96 -10.96
N ASN A 252 -33.65 6.96 -10.74
CA ASN A 252 -34.11 5.63 -10.31
C ASN A 252 -33.76 5.29 -8.85
N TYR A 253 -32.82 6.00 -8.22
CA TYR A 253 -32.26 5.58 -6.93
C TYR A 253 -32.26 6.67 -5.84
N THR A 254 -32.94 7.80 -6.04
CA THR A 254 -32.96 8.95 -5.10
C THR A 254 -33.73 8.74 -3.80
N ASN A 255 -34.46 7.63 -3.65
CA ASN A 255 -35.31 7.38 -2.48
C ASN A 255 -34.54 6.93 -1.22
N CYS A 256 -33.21 6.85 -1.24
CA CYS A 256 -32.40 6.53 -0.06
C CYS A 256 -31.27 7.53 0.20
N ILE A 257 -30.95 7.74 1.48
CA ILE A 257 -29.93 8.70 1.93
C ILE A 257 -28.55 8.40 1.32
N GLN A 258 -28.26 7.13 1.07
CA GLN A 258 -27.01 6.66 0.48
C GLN A 258 -26.83 7.18 -0.95
N SER A 259 -27.84 7.06 -1.80
CA SER A 259 -27.79 7.57 -3.17
C SER A 259 -27.68 9.10 -3.20
N HIS A 260 -28.37 9.78 -2.29
CA HIS A 260 -28.25 11.25 -2.17
C HIS A 260 -26.82 11.69 -1.81
N LEU A 261 -26.18 10.99 -0.87
CA LEU A 261 -24.79 11.25 -0.49
C LEU A 261 -23.81 10.94 -1.62
N MET A 262 -24.03 9.86 -2.36
CA MET A 262 -23.26 9.52 -3.55
C MET A 262 -23.34 10.62 -4.60
N LEU A 263 -24.55 11.09 -4.93
CA LEU A 263 -24.78 12.14 -5.93
C LEU A 263 -24.16 13.48 -5.50
N LYS A 264 -24.29 13.84 -4.22
CA LYS A 264 -23.62 15.03 -3.65
C LYS A 264 -22.11 14.94 -3.76
N SER A 265 -21.55 13.75 -3.59
CA SER A 265 -20.11 13.51 -3.62
C SER A 265 -19.53 13.34 -5.02
N TRP A 266 -20.40 13.16 -6.02
CA TRP A 266 -20.02 12.79 -7.38
C TRP A 266 -18.99 13.72 -7.98
N ASP A 267 -19.19 15.03 -7.83
CA ASP A 267 -18.39 16.05 -8.51
C ASP A 267 -17.04 16.31 -7.84
N TYR A 268 -16.73 15.67 -6.71
CA TYR A 268 -15.41 15.72 -6.05
C TYR A 268 -14.86 14.33 -5.68
N ALA A 269 -15.51 13.25 -6.15
CA ALA A 269 -15.07 11.89 -5.96
C ALA A 269 -13.90 11.50 -6.87
N ASP A 270 -13.02 10.64 -6.36
CA ASP A 270 -12.12 9.84 -7.17
C ASP A 270 -12.91 8.72 -7.85
N ILE A 271 -12.92 8.73 -9.18
CA ILE A 271 -13.71 7.78 -9.98
C ILE A 271 -12.80 6.71 -10.58
N TYR A 272 -13.15 5.45 -10.37
CA TYR A 272 -12.50 4.28 -10.95
C TYR A 272 -13.45 3.55 -11.89
N LEU A 273 -13.01 3.29 -13.11
CA LEU A 273 -13.72 2.39 -14.03
C LEU A 273 -13.17 0.97 -13.91
N VAL A 274 -14.09 0.02 -13.88
CA VAL A 274 -13.81 -1.42 -13.88
C VAL A 274 -13.60 -1.87 -15.33
N CYS A 275 -12.44 -2.44 -15.60
CA CYS A 275 -12.12 -3.08 -16.87
C CYS A 275 -11.72 -4.53 -16.59
N GLU A 276 -12.46 -5.50 -17.11
CA GLU A 276 -12.20 -6.93 -16.88
C GLU A 276 -10.77 -7.37 -17.22
N LYS A 277 -10.12 -6.69 -18.19
CA LYS A 277 -8.73 -6.95 -18.55
C LYS A 277 -7.73 -6.19 -17.68
N LYS A 278 -7.97 -4.90 -17.41
CA LYS A 278 -7.01 -4.00 -16.75
C LYS A 278 -7.21 -3.82 -15.24
N GLY A 279 -8.28 -4.35 -14.67
CA GLY A 279 -8.71 -4.09 -13.30
C GLY A 279 -9.30 -2.68 -13.17
N LEU A 280 -8.92 -1.95 -12.12
CA LEU A 280 -9.41 -0.59 -11.84
C LEU A 280 -8.55 0.47 -12.52
N THR A 281 -9.17 1.35 -13.29
CA THR A 281 -8.53 2.52 -13.91
C THR A 281 -9.08 3.80 -13.29
N LYS A 282 -8.23 4.60 -12.65
CA LYS A 282 -8.61 5.92 -12.14
C LYS A 282 -8.83 6.86 -13.31
N LEU A 283 -9.96 7.56 -13.33
CA LEU A 283 -10.19 8.63 -14.29
C LEU A 283 -9.44 9.89 -13.83
N SER A 284 -8.55 10.38 -14.67
CA SER A 284 -8.02 11.74 -14.55
C SER A 284 -9.14 12.72 -14.86
N ARG A 285 -9.38 13.66 -13.95
CA ARG A 285 -10.24 14.81 -14.20
C ARG A 285 -9.43 15.93 -14.83
#